data_AF-A0A9D6LVT2-F1
#
_entry.id   AF-A0A9D6LVT2-F1
#
_cell.length_a   1.000
_cell.length_b   1.000
_cell.length_c   1.000
_cell.angle_alpha   90.00
_cell.angle_beta   90.00
_cell.angle_gamma   90.00
#
_symmetry.space_group_name_H-M   'P 1'
#
loop_
_entity.id
_entity.type
_entity.pdbx_description
1 polymer ?
#
loop_
_entity_poly.entity_id
_entity_poly.type
_entity_poly.pdbx_seq_one_letter_code
_entity_poly.pdbx_strand_id
1 'polypeptide(L)' 'MSAVATPPPKKTNRIGLDVAGYKGLRTTLCAGCGHNAISERIIEAFFEMGVAPWRVIKL' A
#
# COMPACT_ATOMS: atom_id res chain seq x y z
N MET A 1 -12.01 -26.03 -21.27
CA MET A 1 -12.70 -24.74 -21.02
C MET A 1 -12.09 -24.13 -19.76
N SER A 2 -11.06 -23.29 -19.90
CA SER A 2 -10.45 -22.62 -18.75
C SER A 2 -11.33 -21.43 -18.36
N ALA A 3 -12.01 -21.54 -17.22
CA ALA A 3 -12.76 -20.42 -16.66
C ALA A 3 -11.77 -19.35 -16.20
N VAL A 4 -11.83 -18.17 -16.80
CA VAL A 4 -11.13 -16.97 -16.33
C VAL A 4 -11.83 -16.54 -15.04
N ALA A 5 -11.19 -16.78 -13.90
CA ALA A 5 -11.68 -16.31 -12.61
C ALA A 5 -11.56 -14.78 -12.56
N THR A 6 -12.67 -14.10 -12.34
CA THR A 6 -12.71 -12.65 -12.11
C THR A 6 -11.90 -12.33 -10.84
N PRO A 7 -10.90 -11.44 -10.90
CA PRO A 7 -10.11 -11.10 -9.72
C PRO A 7 -11.01 -10.48 -8.64
N PRO A 8 -10.77 -10.79 -7.36
CA PRO A 8 -11.57 -10.24 -6.26
C PRO A 8 -11.51 -8.70 -6.28
N PRO A 9 -12.59 -8.02 -5.85
CA PRO A 9 -12.64 -6.57 -5.82
C PRO A 9 -11.47 -6.04 -4.98
N LYS A 10 -10.69 -5.11 -5.56
CA LYS A 10 -9.57 -4.47 -4.85
C LYS A 10 -10.13 -3.72 -3.65
N LYS A 11 -9.58 -3.99 -2.46
CA LYS A 11 -9.94 -3.29 -1.24
C LYS A 11 -9.44 -1.85 -1.34
N THR A 12 -10.31 -0.94 -1.75
CA THR A 12 -10.03 0.49 -1.79
C THR A 12 -10.35 1.14 -0.45
N ASN A 13 -9.65 2.21 -0.09
CA ASN A 13 -9.99 3.00 1.08
C ASN A 13 -11.12 3.99 0.81
N ARG A 14 -11.43 4.82 1.82
CA ARG A 14 -12.48 5.85 1.79
C ARG A 14 -12.35 6.90 0.67
N ILE A 15 -11.16 7.03 0.06
CA ILE A 15 -10.93 7.93 -1.08
C ILE A 15 -10.77 7.19 -2.41
N GLY A 16 -11.13 5.90 -2.46
CA GLY A 16 -11.12 5.09 -3.68
C GLY A 16 -9.72 4.66 -4.13
N LEU A 17 -8.69 4.81 -3.30
CA LEU A 17 -7.34 4.40 -3.63
C LEU A 17 -7.05 2.98 -3.14
N ASP A 18 -6.25 2.25 -3.90
CA ASP A 18 -5.69 0.95 -3.51
C ASP A 18 -4.43 1.13 -2.65
N VAL A 19 -4.11 0.15 -1.80
CA VAL A 19 -2.92 0.17 -0.92
C VAL A 19 -1.64 0.32 -1.74
N ALA A 20 -1.61 -0.24 -2.96
CA ALA A 20 -0.49 -0.08 -3.88
C ALA A 20 -0.15 1.38 -4.20
N GLY A 21 -1.16 2.28 -4.21
CA GLY A 21 -0.97 3.71 -4.44
C GLY A 21 -0.27 4.45 -3.29
N TYR A 22 -0.12 3.82 -2.13
CA TYR A 22 0.60 4.34 -0.97
C TYR A 22 2.04 3.80 -0.89
N LYS A 23 2.37 2.80 -1.71
CA LYS A 23 3.72 2.24 -1.75
C LYS A 23 4.64 3.15 -2.57
N GLY A 24 5.82 3.41 -2.03
CA GLY A 24 6.90 4.11 -2.73
C GLY A 24 7.78 3.16 -3.55
N LEU A 25 8.96 3.64 -3.90
CA LEU A 25 9.99 2.84 -4.58
C LEU A 25 10.47 1.67 -3.72
N ARG A 26 11.13 0.70 -4.37
CA ARG A 26 11.73 -0.46 -3.68
C ARG A 26 12.78 0.01 -2.69
N THR A 27 12.73 -0.55 -1.49
CA THR A 27 13.71 -0.35 -0.43
C THR A 27 15.06 -0.97 -0.80
N THR A 28 16.15 -0.34 -0.37
CA THR A 28 17.51 -0.89 -0.39
C THR A 28 17.87 -1.62 0.92
N LEU A 29 16.95 -1.61 1.89
CA LEU A 29 17.15 -2.24 3.20
C LEU A 29 17.05 -3.76 3.12
N CYS A 30 17.70 -4.42 4.09
CA CYS A 30 17.71 -5.88 4.17
C CYS A 30 16.30 -6.47 4.22
N ALA A 31 16.10 -7.57 3.49
CA ALA A 31 14.86 -8.33 3.54
C ALA A 31 14.59 -8.81 4.98
N GLY A 32 13.36 -8.62 5.48
CA GLY A 32 12.99 -9.00 6.85
C GLY A 32 13.49 -8.07 7.97
N CYS A 33 14.15 -6.95 7.65
CA CYS A 33 14.56 -5.98 8.67
C CYS A 33 13.36 -5.16 9.18
N GLY A 34 13.35 -4.82 10.47
CA GLY A 34 12.26 -4.08 11.13
C GLY A 34 11.94 -2.73 10.50
N HIS A 35 12.87 -2.10 9.77
CA HIS A 35 12.61 -0.86 9.04
C HIS A 35 11.50 -1.00 7.98
N ASN A 36 11.42 -2.17 7.32
CA ASN A 36 10.35 -2.42 6.37
C ASN A 36 9.00 -2.57 7.07
N ALA A 37 8.98 -3.21 8.25
CA ALA A 37 7.77 -3.33 9.06
C ALA A 37 7.24 -1.96 9.51
N ILE A 38 8.12 -1.04 9.92
CA ILE A 38 7.74 0.34 10.25
C ILE A 38 7.12 1.04 9.03
N SER A 39 7.79 0.95 7.88
CA SER A 39 7.28 1.51 6.61
C SER A 39 5.90 0.97 6.24
N GLU A 40 5.66 -0.33 6.42
CA GLU A 40 4.38 -0.98 6.13
C GLU A 40 3.28 -0.50 7.07
N ARG A 41 3.57 -0.39 8.37
CA ARG A 41 2.61 0.14 9.36
C ARG A 41 2.22 1.58 9.11
N ILE A 42 3.15 2.42 8.64
CA ILE A 42 2.85 3.80 8.24
C ILE A 42 1.92 3.80 7.02
N ILE A 43 2.20 2.97 6.01
CA ILE A 43 1.36 2.85 4.81
C ILE A 43 -0.07 2.42 5.18
N GLU A 44 -0.20 1.40 6.03
CA GLU A 44 -1.50 0.91 6.52
C GLU A 44 -2.29 2.03 7.23
N ALA A 45 -1.65 2.77 8.14
CA ALA A 45 -2.31 3.87 8.85
C ALA A 45 -2.82 4.97 7.91
N PHE A 46 -2.02 5.39 6.92
CA PHE A 46 -2.42 6.42 5.96
C PHE A 46 -3.53 5.94 5.02
N PHE A 47 -3.45 4.66 4.62
CA PHE A 47 -4.50 4.02 3.84
C PHE A 47 -5.83 3.98 4.62
N GLU A 48 -5.81 3.56 5.88
CA GLU A 48 -6.99 3.49 6.74
C GLU A 48 -7.59 4.89 7.00
N MET A 49 -6.73 5.88 7.28
CA MET A 49 -7.14 7.28 7.48
C MET A 49 -7.66 7.96 6.20
N GLY A 50 -7.41 7.38 5.02
CA GLY A 50 -7.81 7.99 3.75
C GLY A 50 -7.01 9.24 3.38
N VAL A 51 -5.75 9.30 3.80
CA VAL A 51 -4.88 10.45 3.53
C VAL A 51 -4.41 10.37 2.08
N ALA A 52 -4.70 11.40 1.28
CA ALA A 52 -4.21 11.47 -0.08
C ALA A 52 -2.65 11.42 -0.14
N PRO A 53 -2.04 10.44 -0.84
CA PRO A 53 -0.60 10.19 -0.79
C PRO A 53 0.24 11.33 -1.38
N TRP A 54 -0.30 12.10 -2.34
CA TRP A 54 0.38 13.28 -2.91
C TRP A 54 0.46 14.48 -1.97
N ARG A 55 -0.15 14.42 -0.78
CA ARG A 55 -0.02 15.47 0.25
C ARG A 55 1.01 15.13 1.33
N VAL A 56 1.73 14.03 1.15
CA VAL A 56 2.63 13.45 2.16
C VAL A 56 3.92 13.04 1.47
N ILE A 57 5.05 13.28 2.12
CA ILE A 57 6.35 12.85 1.64
C ILE A 57 6.82 11.68 2.51
N LYS A 58 7.19 10.58 1.86
CA LYS A 58 7.91 9.47 2.49
C LYS A 58 9.40 9.66 2.17
N LEU A 59 10.21 9.80 3.22
CA LEU A 59 11.69 9.92 3.13
C LEU A 59 12.37 8.55 3.15
#